data_AF-A0A5E4JH38-F1
#
_entry.id   AF-A0A5E4JH38-F1
#
_cell.length_a   1.000
_cell.length_b   1.000
_cell.length_c   1.000
_cell.angle_alpha   90.00
_cell.angle_beta   90.00
_cell.angle_gamma   90.00
#
_symmetry.space_group_name_H-M   'P 1'
#
loop_
_entity.id
_entity.type
_entity.pdbx_description
1 polymer ?
#
loop_
_entity_poly.entity_id
_entity_poly.type
_entity_poly.pdbx_seq_one_letter_code
_entity_poly.pdbx_strand_id
1 'polypeptide(L)'
;MVNMKAKQKIYHYLVNRAGKEVWQSNISKHCSCTPVFVTKVIKELIKLGVVSKNSKNTIEVNNPFLLCSLLAVQHRLPKPVYFSTPEFEDTMLILNKTTYSIALTSAVELLNNKKPDKIHAHLLEKDMDKLFDTLNPSNEKEANLIVYPAEQHQFTRQLLIRGIYTTTEYDTYTDLLRQNNIKEALKFSKENKLFE
;
A
#
# COMPACT_ATOMS: atom_id res chain seq x y z
N MET A 1 -21.32 8.86 6.04
CA MET A 1 -20.08 8.09 5.79
C MET A 1 -18.96 8.63 6.68
N VAL A 2 -18.79 8.08 7.87
CA VAL A 2 -17.85 8.62 8.87
C VAL A 2 -16.51 7.86 8.80
N ASN A 3 -15.42 8.56 8.50
CA ASN A 3 -14.03 8.21 8.82
C ASN A 3 -13.41 6.87 8.33
N MET A 4 -13.94 6.22 7.29
CA MET A 4 -13.27 5.04 6.69
C MET A 4 -11.81 5.32 6.32
N LYS A 5 -11.51 6.52 5.79
CA LYS A 5 -10.15 6.97 5.48
C LYS A 5 -9.22 7.02 6.70
N ALA A 6 -9.71 7.50 7.85
CA ALA A 6 -8.89 7.60 9.07
C ALA A 6 -8.59 6.22 9.67
N LYS A 7 -9.57 5.29 9.64
CA LYS A 7 -9.37 3.91 10.10
C LYS A 7 -8.35 3.17 9.23
N GLN A 8 -8.43 3.34 7.91
CA GLN A 8 -7.46 2.78 6.95
C GLN A 8 -6.04 3.31 7.19
N LYS A 9 -5.90 4.62 7.43
CA LYS A 9 -4.60 5.23 7.80
C LYS A 9 -3.99 4.57 9.02
N ILE A 10 -4.81 4.29 10.06
CA ILE A 10 -4.36 3.58 11.26
C ILE A 10 -3.91 2.15 10.92
N TYR A 11 -4.67 1.44 10.09
CA TYR A 11 -4.32 0.06 9.71
C TYR A 11 -3.02 0.00 8.89
N HIS A 12 -2.87 0.85 7.86
CA HIS A 12 -1.63 0.98 7.10
C HIS A 12 -0.46 1.39 8.00
N TYR A 13 -0.68 2.32 8.95
CA TYR A 13 0.36 2.75 9.89
C TYR A 13 0.87 1.59 10.77
N LEU A 14 -0.07 0.77 11.28
CA LEU A 14 0.21 -0.36 12.15
C LEU A 14 0.88 -1.51 11.40
N VAL A 15 0.38 -1.89 10.21
CA VAL A 15 0.94 -3.01 9.45
C VAL A 15 2.37 -2.72 8.98
N ASN A 16 2.66 -1.49 8.55
CA ASN A 16 4.01 -1.05 8.20
C ASN A 16 4.95 -0.88 9.42
N ARG A 17 4.47 -1.21 10.61
CA ARG A 17 5.23 -1.28 11.87
C ARG A 17 5.01 -2.61 12.60
N ALA A 18 4.53 -3.65 11.90
CA ALA A 18 4.47 -4.99 12.46
C ALA A 18 5.85 -5.40 13.00
N GLY A 19 5.86 -6.10 14.14
CA GLY A 19 7.09 -6.44 14.87
C GLY A 19 7.73 -5.28 15.67
N LYS A 20 7.08 -4.12 15.78
CA LYS A 20 7.54 -3.00 16.61
C LYS A 20 6.42 -2.48 17.51
N GLU A 21 6.78 -2.07 18.71
CA GLU A 21 5.88 -1.31 19.57
C GLU A 21 5.74 0.14 19.08
N VAL A 22 4.50 0.65 19.06
CA VAL A 22 4.20 2.03 18.66
C VAL A 22 3.40 2.78 19.71
N TRP A 23 3.82 3.99 20.05
CA TRP A 23 3.07 4.85 20.96
C TRP A 23 1.72 5.25 20.35
N GLN A 24 0.64 5.09 21.12
CA GLN A 24 -0.70 5.42 20.64
C GLN A 24 -0.83 6.91 20.24
N SER A 25 -0.09 7.80 20.92
CA SER A 25 -0.01 9.23 20.61
C SER A 25 0.62 9.51 19.23
N ASN A 26 1.54 8.66 18.78
CA ASN A 26 2.16 8.79 17.45
C ASN A 26 1.18 8.37 16.36
N ILE A 27 0.31 7.39 16.62
CA ILE A 27 -0.73 6.98 15.67
C ILE A 27 -1.65 8.17 15.33
N SER A 28 -2.13 8.91 16.34
CA SER A 28 -2.99 10.08 16.11
C SER A 28 -2.32 11.15 15.26
N LYS A 29 -1.03 11.43 15.52
CA LYS A 29 -0.26 12.43 14.78
C LYS A 29 -0.07 12.02 13.31
N HIS A 30 0.38 10.78 13.08
CA HIS A 30 0.66 10.30 11.73
C HIS A 30 -0.59 10.03 10.89
N CYS A 31 -1.69 9.63 11.52
CA CYS A 31 -2.93 9.33 10.80
C CYS A 31 -3.89 10.53 10.72
N SER A 32 -3.45 11.71 11.19
CA SER A 32 -4.23 12.95 11.24
C SER A 32 -5.63 12.74 11.82
N CYS A 33 -5.71 12.07 12.96
CA CYS A 33 -6.98 11.72 13.61
C CYS A 33 -6.92 11.95 15.13
N THR A 34 -8.09 12.07 15.76
CA THR A 34 -8.16 12.38 17.19
C THR A 34 -7.70 11.20 18.07
N PRO A 35 -7.06 11.45 19.22
CA PRO A 35 -6.66 10.38 20.15
C PRO A 35 -7.84 9.49 20.60
N VAL A 36 -9.03 10.07 20.72
CA VAL A 36 -10.28 9.35 21.05
C VAL A 36 -10.64 8.37 19.94
N PHE A 37 -10.56 8.79 18.68
CA PHE A 37 -10.83 7.92 17.53
C PHE A 37 -9.79 6.78 17.44
N VAL A 38 -8.50 7.08 17.62
CA VAL A 38 -7.46 6.04 17.70
C VAL A 38 -7.79 5.03 18.80
N THR A 39 -8.14 5.49 20.00
CA THR A 39 -8.51 4.61 21.12
C THR A 39 -9.66 3.67 20.75
N LYS A 40 -10.68 4.18 20.07
CA LYS A 40 -11.81 3.37 19.60
C LYS A 40 -11.35 2.27 18.64
N VAL A 41 -10.56 2.64 17.61
CA VAL A 41 -10.05 1.70 16.60
C VAL A 41 -9.13 0.65 17.24
N ILE A 42 -8.25 1.05 18.15
CA ILE A 42 -7.37 0.12 18.88
C ILE A 42 -8.19 -0.86 19.73
N LYS A 43 -9.22 -0.40 20.45
CA LYS A 43 -10.11 -1.30 21.21
C LYS A 43 -10.81 -2.32 20.32
N GLU A 44 -11.24 -1.92 19.11
CA GLU A 44 -11.81 -2.85 18.12
C GLU A 44 -10.78 -3.90 17.70
N LEU A 45 -9.54 -3.49 17.40
CA LEU A 45 -8.46 -4.41 17.00
C LEU A 45 -8.02 -5.36 18.12
N ILE A 46 -8.02 -4.91 19.38
CA ILE A 46 -7.74 -5.76 20.55
C ILE A 46 -8.79 -6.86 20.68
N LYS A 47 -10.08 -6.53 20.53
CA LYS A 47 -11.17 -7.52 20.60
C LYS A 47 -11.05 -8.60 19.51
N LEU A 48 -10.45 -8.25 18.37
CA LEU A 48 -10.19 -9.16 17.26
C LEU A 48 -8.87 -9.93 17.40
N GLY A 49 -8.10 -9.70 18.47
CA GLY A 49 -6.77 -10.30 18.67
C GLY A 49 -5.70 -9.81 17.69
N VAL A 50 -5.95 -8.69 16.99
CA VAL A 50 -5.02 -8.16 15.97
C VAL A 50 -3.86 -7.42 16.60
N VAL A 51 -4.14 -6.68 17.67
CA VAL A 51 -3.15 -5.89 18.40
C VAL A 51 -3.27 -6.11 19.90
N SER A 52 -2.18 -5.88 20.63
CA SER A 52 -2.16 -5.76 22.08
C SER A 52 -1.83 -4.31 22.46
N LYS A 53 -2.15 -3.96 23.70
CA LYS A 53 -1.78 -2.68 24.30
C LYS A 53 -1.00 -2.95 25.58
N ASN A 54 0.22 -2.44 25.65
CA ASN A 54 1.10 -2.60 26.79
C ASN A 54 0.86 -1.49 27.83
N SER A 55 1.38 -1.69 29.05
CA SER A 55 1.21 -0.78 30.19
C SER A 55 1.71 0.65 29.93
N LYS A 56 2.68 0.80 29.01
CA LYS A 56 3.22 2.10 28.58
C LYS A 56 2.37 2.80 27.52
N ASN A 57 1.14 2.36 27.25
CA ASN A 57 0.30 2.93 26.19
C ASN A 57 0.90 2.78 24.78
N THR A 58 1.73 1.75 24.59
CA THR A 58 2.23 1.29 23.30
C THR A 58 1.35 0.19 22.74
N ILE A 59 1.27 0.11 21.41
CA ILE A 59 0.48 -0.84 20.64
C ILE A 59 1.45 -1.74 19.88
N GLU A 60 1.19 -3.04 19.89
CA GLU A 60 1.94 -4.03 19.13
C GLU A 60 0.98 -4.83 18.24
N VAL A 61 1.40 -5.15 17.02
CA VAL A 61 0.61 -5.94 16.08
C VAL A 61 0.95 -7.41 16.26
N ASN A 62 0.01 -8.18 16.83
CA ASN A 62 0.19 -9.61 17.09
C ASN A 62 -0.22 -10.47 15.89
N ASN A 63 -1.17 -9.98 15.07
CA ASN A 63 -1.66 -10.70 13.90
C ASN A 63 -1.63 -9.79 12.65
N PRO A 64 -0.44 -9.57 12.06
CA PRO A 64 -0.29 -8.76 10.86
C PRO A 64 -1.07 -9.34 9.66
N PHE A 65 -1.21 -10.66 9.56
CA PHE A 65 -2.01 -11.32 8.52
C PHE A 65 -3.49 -10.88 8.56
N LEU A 66 -4.10 -10.92 9.76
CA LEU A 66 -5.49 -10.50 9.94
C LEU A 66 -5.64 -8.99 9.72
N LEU A 67 -4.64 -8.18 10.10
CA LEU A 67 -4.66 -6.75 9.84
C LEU A 67 -4.65 -6.44 8.33
N CYS A 68 -3.77 -7.10 7.54
CA CYS A 68 -3.76 -7.01 6.08
C CYS A 68 -5.12 -7.43 5.49
N SER A 69 -5.69 -8.53 5.98
CA SER A 69 -6.97 -9.05 5.50
C SER A 69 -8.12 -8.07 5.76
N LEU A 70 -8.19 -7.50 6.97
CA LEU A 70 -9.16 -6.45 7.31
C LEU A 70 -9.00 -5.22 6.40
N LEU A 71 -7.76 -4.82 6.15
CA LEU A 71 -7.43 -3.68 5.30
C LEU A 71 -7.80 -3.92 3.84
N ALA A 72 -7.63 -5.14 3.34
CA ALA A 72 -8.01 -5.53 1.98
C ALA A 72 -9.54 -5.60 1.80
N VAL A 73 -10.27 -6.15 2.78
CA VAL A 73 -11.74 -6.27 2.71
C VAL A 73 -12.44 -4.92 2.86
N GLN A 74 -11.95 -4.06 3.76
CA GLN A 74 -12.56 -2.76 4.02
C GLN A 74 -12.29 -1.72 2.93
N HIS A 75 -11.30 -1.95 2.07
CA HIS A 75 -10.91 -0.98 1.06
C HIS A 75 -10.52 -1.65 -0.24
N ARG A 76 -11.30 -1.37 -1.29
CA ARG A 76 -10.89 -1.69 -2.66
C ARG A 76 -9.89 -0.66 -3.15
N LEU A 77 -9.01 -1.10 -4.05
CA LEU A 77 -8.17 -0.20 -4.80
C LEU A 77 -9.05 0.81 -5.57
N PRO A 78 -8.60 2.07 -5.70
CA PRO A 78 -9.30 3.04 -6.50
C PRO A 78 -9.32 2.61 -7.97
N LYS A 79 -10.22 3.22 -8.75
CA LYS A 79 -10.30 2.94 -10.18
C LYS A 79 -8.98 3.35 -10.84
N PRO A 80 -8.28 2.42 -11.53
CA PRO A 80 -7.03 2.76 -12.18
C PRO A 80 -7.26 3.62 -13.41
N VAL A 81 -6.20 4.32 -13.80
CA VAL A 81 -6.05 4.99 -15.10
C VAL A 81 -5.01 4.23 -15.91
N TYR A 82 -5.30 4.06 -17.20
CA TYR A 82 -4.54 3.21 -18.11
C TYR A 82 -3.78 4.08 -19.11
N PHE A 83 -2.49 3.83 -19.28
CA PHE A 83 -1.64 4.53 -20.23
C PHE A 83 -0.86 3.53 -21.08
N SER A 84 -0.69 3.88 -22.35
CA SER A 84 0.23 3.19 -23.25
C SER A 84 1.52 3.98 -23.32
N THR A 85 2.64 3.32 -23.06
CA THR A 85 3.98 3.88 -23.12
C THR A 85 4.84 3.09 -24.12
N PRO A 86 5.90 3.68 -24.69
CA PRO A 86 6.74 2.99 -25.67
C PRO A 86 7.54 1.86 -25.02
N GLU A 87 8.21 2.15 -23.89
CA GLU A 87 9.12 1.25 -23.20
C GLU A 87 9.07 1.42 -21.67
N PHE A 88 9.57 0.42 -20.94
CA PHE A 88 9.64 0.44 -19.47
C PHE A 88 10.55 1.57 -18.97
N GLU A 89 11.70 1.76 -19.60
CA GLU A 89 12.71 2.76 -19.27
C GLU A 89 12.12 4.18 -19.36
N ASP A 90 11.39 4.47 -20.44
CA ASP A 90 10.67 5.73 -20.61
C ASP A 90 9.59 5.93 -19.55
N THR A 91 8.87 4.86 -19.22
CA THR A 91 7.85 4.89 -18.18
C THR A 91 8.47 5.24 -16.82
N MET A 92 9.62 4.65 -16.49
CA MET A 92 10.33 4.96 -15.26
C MET A 92 10.87 6.39 -15.24
N LEU A 93 11.35 6.92 -16.37
CA LEU A 93 11.76 8.32 -16.48
C LEU A 93 10.62 9.30 -16.19
N ILE A 94 9.40 8.99 -16.65
CA ILE A 94 8.21 9.79 -16.38
C ILE A 94 7.82 9.68 -14.90
N LEU A 95 7.72 8.46 -14.37
CA LEU A 95 7.35 8.23 -12.96
C LEU A 95 8.34 8.89 -12.00
N ASN A 96 9.64 8.89 -12.30
CA ASN A 96 10.67 9.54 -11.48
C ASN A 96 10.51 11.07 -11.35
N LYS A 97 9.68 11.72 -12.18
CA LYS A 97 9.32 13.15 -12.05
C LYS A 97 8.12 13.39 -11.12
N THR A 98 7.58 12.33 -10.54
CA THR A 98 6.34 12.33 -9.75
C THR A 98 6.54 11.60 -8.43
N THR A 99 5.59 11.72 -7.50
CA THR A 99 5.57 10.89 -6.29
C THR A 99 4.88 9.56 -6.61
N TYR A 100 5.66 8.49 -6.78
CA TYR A 100 5.16 7.19 -7.23
C TYR A 100 5.63 6.04 -6.34
N SER A 101 4.93 4.91 -6.41
CA SER A 101 5.34 3.62 -5.85
C SER A 101 4.92 2.49 -6.79
N ILE A 102 5.83 1.61 -7.20
CA ILE A 102 5.45 0.39 -7.91
C ILE A 102 4.73 -0.56 -6.95
N ALA A 103 3.66 -1.20 -7.42
CA ALA A 103 2.73 -2.00 -6.61
C ALA A 103 2.35 -3.33 -7.31
N LEU A 104 1.49 -4.11 -6.66
CA LEU A 104 0.89 -5.35 -7.19
C LEU A 104 1.95 -6.33 -7.75
N THR A 105 1.64 -7.03 -8.85
CA THR A 105 2.52 -8.01 -9.47
C THR A 105 3.83 -7.39 -9.94
N SER A 106 3.84 -6.13 -10.38
CA SER A 106 5.08 -5.44 -10.77
C SER A 106 6.05 -5.29 -9.60
N ALA A 107 5.55 -5.00 -8.39
CA ALA A 107 6.39 -4.95 -7.21
C ALA A 107 6.98 -6.34 -6.89
N VAL A 108 6.19 -7.41 -7.04
CA VAL A 108 6.66 -8.80 -6.87
C VAL A 108 7.75 -9.15 -7.88
N GLU A 109 7.58 -8.76 -9.14
CA GLU A 109 8.57 -9.01 -10.20
C GLU A 109 9.88 -8.28 -9.90
N LEU A 110 9.82 -6.99 -9.53
CA LEU A 110 11.00 -6.20 -9.17
C LEU A 110 11.71 -6.75 -7.92
N LEU A 111 10.96 -7.15 -6.89
CA LEU A 111 11.51 -7.83 -5.69
C LEU A 111 12.25 -9.11 -6.06
N ASN A 112 11.73 -9.85 -7.03
CA ASN A 112 12.34 -11.05 -7.58
C ASN A 112 13.37 -10.78 -8.69
N ASN A 113 13.86 -9.54 -8.81
CA ASN A 113 14.89 -9.13 -9.77
C ASN A 113 14.48 -9.29 -11.26
N LYS A 114 13.18 -9.30 -11.55
CA LYS A 114 12.60 -9.40 -12.90
C LYS A 114 12.04 -8.06 -13.37
N LYS A 115 12.09 -7.82 -14.68
CA LYS A 115 11.43 -6.68 -15.33
C LYS A 115 9.96 -7.03 -15.53
N PRO A 116 9.02 -6.16 -15.10
CA PRO A 116 7.60 -6.43 -15.25
C PRO A 116 7.11 -6.14 -16.68
N ASP A 117 6.18 -6.95 -17.19
CA ASP A 117 5.55 -6.73 -18.50
C ASP A 117 4.58 -5.54 -18.50
N LYS A 118 3.87 -5.36 -17.38
CA LYS A 118 3.02 -4.20 -17.09
C LYS A 118 3.45 -3.57 -15.79
N ILE A 119 3.47 -2.24 -15.75
CA ILE A 119 3.83 -1.46 -14.58
C ILE A 119 2.55 -1.04 -13.86
N HIS A 120 2.32 -1.59 -12.66
CA HIS A 120 1.32 -1.13 -11.72
C HIS A 120 1.96 -0.12 -10.78
N ALA A 121 1.46 1.11 -10.73
CA ALA A 121 2.00 2.17 -9.89
C ALA A 121 0.91 2.87 -9.09
N HIS A 122 1.19 3.16 -7.82
CA HIS A 122 0.46 4.16 -7.04
C HIS A 122 1.04 5.54 -7.34
N LEU A 123 0.19 6.53 -7.55
CA LEU A 123 0.59 7.90 -7.77
C LEU A 123 -0.27 8.87 -6.97
N LEU A 124 0.32 9.96 -6.45
CA LEU A 124 -0.50 11.02 -5.86
C LEU A 124 -1.48 11.60 -6.87
N GLU A 125 -2.72 11.83 -6.45
CA GLU A 125 -3.76 12.43 -7.30
C GLU A 125 -3.29 13.73 -7.97
N LYS A 126 -2.58 14.59 -7.25
CA LYS A 126 -2.02 15.85 -7.78
C LYS A 126 -0.96 15.66 -8.87
N ASP A 127 -0.33 14.50 -8.95
CA ASP A 127 0.71 14.18 -9.93
C ASP A 127 0.12 13.48 -11.17
N MET A 128 -1.18 13.13 -11.15
CA MET A 128 -1.87 12.50 -12.29
C MET A 128 -1.97 13.45 -13.49
N ASP A 129 -2.17 14.74 -13.26
CA ASP A 129 -2.29 15.74 -14.34
C ASP A 129 -1.03 15.77 -15.21
N LYS A 130 0.16 15.65 -14.58
CA LYS A 130 1.44 15.57 -15.31
C LYS A 130 1.53 14.35 -16.22
N LEU A 131 0.90 13.23 -15.84
CA LEU A 131 0.83 12.05 -16.70
C LEU A 131 -0.07 12.30 -17.89
N PHE A 132 -1.24 12.94 -17.71
CA PHE A 132 -2.14 13.27 -18.82
C PHE A 132 -1.50 14.24 -19.83
N ASP A 133 -0.64 15.14 -19.37
CA ASP A 133 0.10 16.04 -20.27
C ASP A 133 1.21 15.33 -21.07
N THR A 134 1.70 14.18 -20.58
CA THR A 134 2.85 13.48 -21.16
C THR A 134 2.45 12.22 -21.94
N LEU A 135 1.38 11.56 -21.51
CA LEU A 135 0.96 10.25 -21.98
C LEU A 135 -0.52 10.27 -22.38
N ASN A 136 -0.82 9.58 -23.48
CA ASN A 136 -2.20 9.38 -23.90
C ASN A 136 -2.85 8.28 -23.05
N PRO A 137 -4.04 8.55 -22.48
CA PRO A 137 -4.86 7.50 -21.89
C PRO A 137 -5.16 6.41 -22.92
N SER A 138 -5.16 5.17 -22.47
CA SER A 138 -5.39 3.98 -23.30
C SER A 138 -6.49 3.12 -22.69
N ASN A 139 -6.83 2.03 -23.38
CA ASN A 139 -7.68 1.00 -22.83
C ASN A 139 -6.85 -0.03 -22.03
N GLU A 140 -7.51 -0.84 -21.20
CA GLU A 140 -6.85 -1.84 -20.33
C GLU A 140 -6.03 -2.89 -21.10
N LYS A 141 -6.44 -3.23 -22.34
CA LYS A 141 -5.78 -4.27 -23.14
C LYS A 141 -4.43 -3.79 -23.67
N GLU A 142 -4.37 -2.53 -24.10
CA GLU A 142 -3.18 -1.90 -24.67
C GLU A 142 -2.26 -1.28 -23.61
N ALA A 143 -2.76 -1.08 -22.38
CA ALA A 143 -1.99 -0.47 -21.32
C ALA A 143 -0.84 -1.35 -20.82
N ASN A 144 0.35 -0.76 -20.78
CA ASN A 144 1.55 -1.26 -20.10
C ASN A 144 1.90 -0.41 -18.86
N LEU A 145 1.24 0.73 -18.65
CA LEU A 145 1.26 1.47 -17.38
C LEU A 145 -0.17 1.57 -16.82
N ILE A 146 -0.34 1.10 -15.58
CA ILE A 146 -1.59 1.08 -14.85
C ILE A 146 -1.39 1.87 -13.56
N VAL A 147 -2.06 3.01 -13.45
CA VAL A 147 -1.86 3.94 -12.33
C VAL A 147 -3.07 3.96 -11.42
N TYR A 148 -2.84 3.69 -10.14
CA TYR A 148 -3.84 3.79 -9.07
C TYR A 148 -3.62 5.12 -8.35
N PRO A 149 -4.62 6.02 -8.28
CA PRO A 149 -4.49 7.24 -7.50
C PRO A 149 -4.34 6.88 -6.01
N ALA A 150 -3.47 7.59 -5.32
CA ALA A 150 -3.08 7.28 -3.95
C ALA A 150 -2.97 8.54 -3.09
N GLU A 151 -3.07 8.36 -1.77
CA GLU A 151 -2.88 9.41 -0.79
C GLU A 151 -1.44 9.41 -0.22
N GLN A 152 -0.97 10.57 0.26
CA GLN A 152 0.40 10.77 0.76
C GLN A 152 0.86 9.75 1.82
N HIS A 153 -0.04 9.25 2.65
CA HIS A 153 0.32 8.29 3.69
C HIS A 153 0.77 6.93 3.13
N GLN A 154 0.35 6.55 1.93
CA GLN A 154 0.74 5.29 1.26
C GLN A 154 2.22 5.30 0.82
N PHE A 155 2.86 6.47 0.77
CA PHE A 155 4.27 6.62 0.39
C PHE A 155 5.22 6.70 1.59
N THR A 156 4.73 6.53 2.83
CA THR A 156 5.53 6.83 4.04
C THR A 156 6.59 5.79 4.41
N ARG A 157 6.71 4.67 3.68
CA ARG A 157 7.74 3.63 3.88
C ARG A 157 7.99 2.81 2.62
N GLN A 158 8.42 3.45 1.54
CA GLN A 158 8.69 2.74 0.30
C GLN A 158 10.01 1.95 0.41
N LEU A 159 10.06 0.81 -0.26
CA LEU A 159 11.31 0.11 -0.50
C LEU A 159 11.99 0.74 -1.72
N LEU A 160 13.31 0.78 -1.72
CA LEU A 160 14.10 1.24 -2.86
C LEU A 160 14.85 0.05 -3.44
N ILE A 161 14.41 -0.42 -4.60
CA ILE A 161 14.99 -1.59 -5.29
C ILE A 161 15.57 -1.12 -6.60
N ARG A 162 16.91 -1.17 -6.74
CA ARG A 162 17.62 -0.71 -7.95
C ARG A 162 17.25 0.72 -8.37
N GLY A 163 17.06 1.61 -7.40
CA GLY A 163 16.66 3.00 -7.65
C GLY A 163 15.17 3.20 -7.97
N ILE A 164 14.36 2.14 -7.89
CA ILE A 164 12.91 2.19 -8.11
C ILE A 164 12.19 2.11 -6.76
N TYR A 165 11.27 3.06 -6.52
CA TYR A 165 10.43 3.04 -5.33
C TYR A 165 9.31 2.01 -5.48
N THR A 166 9.23 1.05 -4.57
CA THR A 166 8.18 0.03 -4.53
C THR A 166 7.41 0.10 -3.21
N THR A 167 6.19 -0.43 -3.20
CA THR A 167 5.42 -0.64 -1.97
C THR A 167 6.17 -1.57 -1.02
N THR A 168 5.85 -1.51 0.27
CA THR A 168 6.33 -2.52 1.22
C THR A 168 5.80 -3.91 0.85
N GLU A 169 6.39 -4.95 1.42
CA GLU A 169 5.88 -6.31 1.28
C GLU A 169 4.44 -6.42 1.80
N TYR A 170 4.13 -5.82 2.95
CA TYR A 170 2.77 -5.82 3.52
C TYR A 170 1.75 -5.10 2.63
N ASP A 171 2.13 -3.95 2.06
CA ASP A 171 1.26 -3.20 1.15
C ASP A 171 1.06 -3.99 -0.16
N THR A 172 2.10 -4.62 -0.70
CA THR A 172 2.04 -5.48 -1.90
C THR A 172 1.10 -6.67 -1.67
N TYR A 173 1.26 -7.38 -0.55
CA TYR A 173 0.36 -8.47 -0.15
C TYR A 173 -1.09 -8.00 -0.03
N THR A 174 -1.30 -6.85 0.61
CA THR A 174 -2.64 -6.26 0.78
C THR A 174 -3.27 -5.90 -0.56
N ASP A 175 -2.52 -5.31 -1.48
CA ASP A 175 -3.01 -4.93 -2.80
C ASP A 175 -3.38 -6.14 -3.66
N LEU A 176 -2.60 -7.23 -3.59
CA LEU A 176 -2.95 -8.50 -4.24
C LEU A 176 -4.27 -9.06 -3.71
N LEU A 177 -4.49 -9.01 -2.39
CA LEU A 177 -5.78 -9.40 -1.79
C LEU A 177 -6.93 -8.51 -2.26
N ARG A 178 -6.73 -7.19 -2.38
CA ARG A 178 -7.75 -6.23 -2.86
C ARG A 178 -8.19 -6.51 -4.29
N GLN A 179 -7.32 -7.06 -5.13
CA GLN A 179 -7.62 -7.50 -6.50
C GLN A 179 -8.19 -8.92 -6.57
N ASN A 180 -8.54 -9.53 -5.43
CA ASN A 180 -8.93 -10.94 -5.33
C ASN A 180 -7.89 -11.93 -5.88
N ASN A 181 -6.62 -11.53 -5.98
CA ASN A 181 -5.54 -12.41 -6.43
C ASN A 181 -4.97 -13.22 -5.25
N ILE A 182 -5.85 -14.00 -4.61
CA ILE A 182 -5.57 -14.68 -3.32
C ILE A 182 -4.41 -15.67 -3.46
N LYS A 183 -4.34 -16.41 -4.58
CA LYS A 183 -3.28 -17.40 -4.81
C LYS A 183 -1.90 -16.74 -4.85
N GLU A 184 -1.78 -15.64 -5.59
CA GLU A 184 -0.51 -14.91 -5.70
C GLU A 184 -0.15 -14.23 -4.38
N ALA A 185 -1.13 -13.67 -3.65
CA ALA A 185 -0.90 -13.09 -2.33
C ALA A 185 -0.32 -14.13 -1.34
N LEU A 186 -0.92 -15.33 -1.27
CA LEU A 186 -0.46 -16.40 -0.39
C LEU A 186 0.92 -16.94 -0.77
N LYS A 187 1.22 -17.01 -2.08
CA LYS A 187 2.55 -17.38 -2.57
C LYS A 187 3.59 -16.33 -2.15
N PHE A 188 3.29 -15.05 -2.42
CA PHE A 188 4.14 -13.92 -2.06
C PHE A 188 4.45 -13.88 -0.56
N SER A 189 3.44 -14.09 0.30
CA SER A 189 3.64 -14.08 1.75
C SER A 189 4.59 -15.18 2.25
N LYS A 190 4.57 -16.35 1.62
CA LYS A 190 5.45 -17.47 1.98
C LYS A 190 6.89 -17.24 1.52
N GLU A 191 7.06 -16.84 0.26
CA GLU A 191 8.39 -16.60 -0.32
C GLU A 191 9.17 -15.52 0.45
N ASN A 192 8.45 -14.51 0.98
CA ASN A 192 9.03 -13.39 1.70
C ASN A 192 8.89 -13.49 3.24
N LYS A 193 8.41 -14.64 3.76
CA LYS A 193 8.25 -14.89 5.20
C LYS A 193 7.54 -13.76 5.97
N LEU A 194 6.47 -13.21 5.39
CA LEU A 194 5.80 -12.00 5.93
C LEU A 194 5.20 -12.21 7.32
N PHE A 195 4.83 -13.44 7.65
CA PHE A 195 4.04 -13.77 8.84
C PHE A 195 4.62 -14.98 9.60
N GLU A 196 5.87 -15.36 9.32
CA GLU A 196 6.59 -16.49 9.94
C GLU A 196 7.47 -16.05 11.11
#